data_AF-A0A2G9MLT6-F1
#
_entry.id   AF-A0A2G9MLT6-F1
#
_cell.length_a   1.000
_cell.length_b   1.000
_cell.length_c   1.000
_cell.angle_alpha   90.00
_cell.angle_beta   90.00
_cell.angle_gamma   90.00
#
_symmetry.space_group_name_H-M   'P 1'
#
loop_
_entity.id
_entity.type
_entity.pdbx_description
1 polymer ?
#
loop_
_entity_poly.entity_id
_entity_poly.type
_entity_poly.pdbx_seq_one_letter_code
_entity_poly.pdbx_strand_id
1 'polypeptide(L)'
;MIVMAEFKIVIANPKTGKCVQKEVKDENANGLLGKKIGEIIRGELLDMTGYEFKISGGSDYCGFPMRQDVPGTGRKKILTVKGIGAQPVK
;
A
#
# COMPACT_ATOMS: atom_id res chain seq x y z
N MET A 1 18.29 -9.13 -12.70
CA MET A 1 18.24 -8.34 -11.45
C MET A 1 16.94 -8.71 -10.77
N ILE A 2 16.94 -9.75 -9.94
CA ILE A 2 15.75 -10.17 -9.20
C ILE A 2 15.61 -9.13 -8.08
N VAL A 3 14.61 -8.26 -8.20
CA VAL A 3 14.30 -7.30 -7.16
C VAL A 3 13.71 -8.10 -6.01
N MET A 4 14.52 -8.32 -4.97
CA MET A 4 14.05 -8.93 -3.72
C MET A 4 13.21 -7.87 -3.00
N ALA A 5 11.95 -7.74 -3.43
CA ALA A 5 11.04 -6.74 -2.91
C ALA A 5 10.56 -7.20 -1.53
N GLU A 6 11.10 -6.59 -0.47
CA GLU A 6 10.58 -6.74 0.88
C GLU A 6 9.51 -5.66 1.11
N PHE A 7 8.26 -6.09 1.35
CA PHE A 7 7.18 -5.17 1.69
C PHE A 7 6.81 -5.31 3.16
N LYS A 8 6.72 -4.16 3.85
CA LYS A 8 6.11 -4.06 5.18
C LYS A 8 4.65 -3.70 5.00
N ILE A 9 3.76 -4.60 5.42
CA ILE A 9 2.31 -4.45 5.25
C ILE A 9 1.68 -4.26 6.61
N VAL A 10 0.84 -3.24 6.73
CA VAL A 10 0.06 -2.97 7.93
C VAL A 10 -1.38 -3.41 7.67
N ILE A 11 -1.78 -4.50 8.32
CA ILE A 11 -3.12 -5.06 8.23
C ILE A 11 -3.95 -4.45 9.36
N ALA A 12 -4.88 -3.56 8.99
CA ALA A 12 -5.79 -2.92 9.92
C ALA A 12 -7.13 -3.68 9.95
N ASN A 13 -7.60 -4.04 11.14
CA ASN A 13 -8.95 -4.55 11.35
C ASN A 13 -9.85 -3.40 11.85
N PRO A 14 -10.77 -2.87 11.01
CA PRO A 14 -11.60 -1.73 11.38
C PRO A 14 -12.60 -2.04 12.50
N LYS A 15 -12.96 -3.30 12.73
CA LYS A 15 -13.91 -3.69 13.79
C LYS A 15 -13.26 -3.68 15.18
N THR A 16 -11.97 -4.05 15.24
CA THR A 16 -11.24 -4.13 16.51
C THR A 16 -10.32 -2.94 16.76
N GLY A 17 -10.09 -2.11 15.73
CA GLY A 17 -9.14 -0.99 15.79
C GLY A 17 -7.68 -1.43 15.91
N LYS A 18 -7.39 -2.72 15.73
CA LYS A 18 -6.03 -3.27 15.83
C LYS A 18 -5.35 -3.28 14.48
N CYS A 19 -4.08 -2.90 14.48
CA CYS A 19 -3.20 -2.97 13.32
C CYS A 19 -2.09 -3.97 13.61
N VAL A 20 -1.84 -4.89 12.68
CA VAL A 20 -0.74 -5.85 12.75
C VAL A 20 0.18 -5.60 11.58
N GLN A 21 1.47 -5.48 11.86
CA GLN A 21 2.49 -5.37 10.83
C GLN A 21 3.01 -6.76 10.47
N LYS A 22 3.06 -7.06 9.18
CA LYS A 22 3.63 -8.30 8.63
C LYS A 22 4.65 -7.95 7.55
N GLU A 23 5.78 -8.65 7.57
CA GLU A 23 6.79 -8.57 6.51
C GLU A 23 6.51 -9.65 5.47
N VAL A 24 6.50 -9.26 4.20
CA VAL A 24 6.23 -10.13 3.07
C VAL A 24 7.41 -10.05 2.11
N LYS A 25 7.94 -11.22 1.73
CA LYS A 25 9.11 -11.37 0.87
C LYS A 25 8.76 -12.16 -0.40
N ASP A 26 9.62 -12.00 -1.41
CA ASP A 26 9.69 -12.84 -2.62
C ASP A 26 8.38 -12.99 -3.40
N GLU A 27 7.80 -14.20 -3.46
CA GLU A 27 6.63 -14.50 -4.31
C GLU A 27 5.38 -13.71 -3.92
N ASN A 28 5.11 -13.62 -2.62
CA ASN A 28 3.96 -12.90 -2.10
C ASN A 28 4.09 -11.39 -2.36
N ALA A 29 5.32 -10.87 -2.32
CA ALA A 29 5.62 -9.47 -2.65
C ALA A 29 5.38 -9.18 -4.14
N ASN A 30 5.78 -10.10 -5.03
CA ASN A 30 5.55 -9.97 -6.47
C ASN A 30 4.06 -9.95 -6.83
N GLY A 31 3.21 -10.69 -6.11
CA GLY A 31 1.76 -10.68 -6.32
C GLY A 31 1.07 -9.35 -6.00
N LEU A 32 1.70 -8.49 -5.20
CA LEU A 32 1.21 -7.15 -4.85
C LEU A 32 1.62 -6.09 -5.89
N LEU A 33 2.65 -6.36 -6.69
CA LEU A 33 3.10 -5.45 -7.73
C LEU A 33 2.03 -5.30 -8.82
N GLY A 34 1.78 -4.06 -9.24
CA GLY A 34 0.80 -3.74 -10.29
C GLY A 34 -0.65 -3.62 -9.80
N LYS A 35 -0.93 -3.92 -8.53
CA LYS A 35 -2.24 -3.66 -7.92
C LYS A 35 -2.44 -2.18 -7.62
N LYS A 36 -3.68 -1.71 -7.70
CA LYS A 36 -4.03 -0.30 -7.47
C LYS A 36 -4.61 -0.08 -6.07
N ILE A 37 -4.46 1.14 -5.57
CA ILE A 37 -5.16 1.57 -4.35
C ILE A 37 -6.66 1.50 -4.61
N GLY A 38 -7.38 0.86 -3.68
CA GLY A 38 -8.80 0.60 -3.76
C GLY A 38 -9.17 -0.79 -4.29
N GLU A 39 -8.22 -1.54 -4.87
CA GLU A 39 -8.46 -2.92 -5.31
C GLU A 39 -8.55 -3.88 -4.12
N ILE A 40 -9.32 -4.96 -4.35
CA ILE A 40 -9.49 -6.05 -3.40
C ILE A 40 -8.47 -7.14 -3.76
N ILE A 41 -7.71 -7.57 -2.76
CA ILE A 41 -6.76 -8.68 -2.83
C ILE A 41 -7.23 -9.81 -1.93
N ARG A 42 -6.98 -11.04 -2.35
CA ARG A 42 -7.23 -12.22 -1.52
C ARG A 42 -6.12 -12.36 -0.49
N GLY A 43 -6.50 -12.74 0.72
CA GLY A 43 -5.58 -12.95 1.83
C GLY A 43 -4.64 -14.13 1.66
N GLU A 44 -4.83 -14.98 0.65
CA GLU A 44 -3.88 -16.02 0.22
C GLU A 44 -2.47 -15.45 0.00
N LEU A 45 -2.35 -14.23 -0.54
CA LEU A 45 -1.08 -13.52 -0.74
C LEU A 45 -0.37 -13.14 0.58
N LEU A 46 -1.09 -13.19 1.70
CA LEU A 46 -0.62 -12.78 3.02
C LEU A 46 -0.69 -13.94 4.03
N ASP A 47 -0.83 -15.18 3.56
CA ASP A 47 -1.08 -16.39 4.36
C ASP A 47 -2.31 -16.28 5.29
N MET A 48 -3.29 -15.46 4.89
CA MET A 48 -4.56 -15.25 5.58
C MET A 48 -5.70 -15.76 4.70
N THR A 49 -5.75 -17.07 4.53
CA THR A 49 -6.77 -17.74 3.71
C THR A 49 -8.18 -17.45 4.22
N GLY A 50 -9.11 -17.23 3.30
CA GLY A 50 -10.51 -16.91 3.63
C GLY A 50 -10.80 -15.44 3.95
N TYR A 51 -9.79 -14.56 3.90
CA TYR A 51 -9.99 -13.11 4.06
C TYR A 51 -9.82 -12.37 2.74
N GLU A 52 -10.55 -11.27 2.59
CA GLU A 52 -10.36 -10.29 1.53
C GLU A 52 -9.86 -8.98 2.15
N PHE A 53 -8.85 -8.39 1.53
CA PHE A 53 -8.27 -7.12 1.96
C PHE A 53 -8.42 -6.09 0.87
N LYS A 54 -8.61 -4.83 1.27
CA LYS A 54 -8.60 -3.69 0.36
C LYS A 54 -7.30 -2.92 0.52
N ILE A 55 -6.63 -2.63 -0.58
CA ILE A 55 -5.45 -1.76 -0.56
C ILE A 55 -5.89 -0.34 -0.25
N SER A 56 -5.56 0.16 0.95
CA SER A 56 -5.94 1.51 1.39
C SER A 56 -4.96 2.58 0.94
N GLY A 57 -3.69 2.23 0.76
CA GLY A 57 -2.61 3.14 0.41
C GLY A 57 -1.24 2.53 0.64
N GLY A 58 -0.21 3.37 0.62
CA GLY A 58 1.16 2.96 0.86
C GLY A 58 2.11 4.15 0.91
N SER A 59 3.35 3.87 1.29
CA SER A 59 4.45 4.82 1.29
C SER A 59 5.63 4.26 0.53
N ASP A 60 6.32 5.11 -0.21
CA ASP A 60 7.57 4.78 -0.90
C ASP A 60 8.77 4.81 0.08
N TYR A 61 9.93 4.33 -0.34
CA TYR A 61 11.15 4.27 0.49
C TYR A 61 11.63 5.63 1.00
N CYS A 62 11.31 6.73 0.30
CA CYS A 62 11.60 8.10 0.73
C CYS A 62 10.50 8.69 1.65
N GLY A 63 9.50 7.91 2.04
CA GLY A 63 8.37 8.39 2.85
C GLY A 63 7.29 9.17 2.08
N PHE A 64 7.34 9.16 0.74
CA PHE A 64 6.28 9.78 -0.06
C PHE A 64 5.01 8.92 -0.03
N PRO A 65 3.84 9.51 0.26
CA PRO A 65 2.58 8.78 0.25
C PRO A 65 2.13 8.49 -1.19
N MET A 66 1.53 7.32 -1.40
CA MET A 66 0.84 6.99 -2.63
C MET A 66 -0.56 7.60 -2.63
N ARG A 67 -1.03 8.07 -3.80
CA ARG A 67 -2.34 8.70 -3.96
C ARG A 67 -3.13 8.02 -5.07
N GLN A 68 -4.37 7.63 -4.77
CA GLN A 68 -5.25 6.90 -5.68
C GLN A 68 -5.51 7.65 -7.01
N ASP A 69 -5.57 8.98 -6.97
CA ASP A 69 -5.83 9.83 -8.13
C ASP A 69 -4.66 9.89 -9.13
N VAL A 70 -3.46 9.45 -8.73
CA VAL A 70 -2.24 9.60 -9.53
C VAL A 70 -1.93 8.27 -10.23
N PRO A 71 -2.12 8.17 -11.55
CA PRO A 71 -1.82 6.93 -12.28
C PRO A 71 -0.33 6.76 -12.50
N GLY A 72 0.11 5.50 -12.47
CA GLY A 72 1.49 5.07 -12.74
C GLY A 72 2.29 4.77 -11.47
N THR A 73 3.45 4.16 -11.65
CA THR A 73 4.35 3.73 -10.58
C THR A 73 5.47 4.73 -10.26
N GLY A 74 5.67 5.73 -11.12
CA GLY A 74 6.70 6.76 -10.95
C GLY A 74 6.26 7.92 -10.04
N ARG A 75 7.25 8.61 -9.46
CA ARG A 75 7.01 9.82 -8.67
C ARG A 75 6.57 10.98 -9.57
N LYS A 76 5.49 11.65 -9.19
CA LYS A 76 4.97 12.83 -9.88
C LYS A 76 4.86 14.01 -8.91
N LYS A 77 5.26 15.19 -9.37
CA LYS A 77 5.02 16.45 -8.67
C LYS A 77 3.71 17.03 -9.20
N ILE A 78 2.73 17.16 -8.33
CA ILE A 78 1.41 17.71 -8.65
C ILE A 78 1.18 18.97 -7.83
N LEU A 79 0.54 19.97 -8.42
CA LEU A 79 0.03 21.11 -7.67
C LEU A 79 -1.23 20.64 -6.92
N THR A 80 -1.25 20.75 -5.60
CA THR A 80 -2.40 20.38 -4.76
C THR A 80 -2.56 21.40 -3.65
N VAL A 81 -3.80 21.82 -3.41
CA VAL A 81 -4.14 22.80 -2.37
C VAL A 81 -4.18 22.16 -0.98
N LYS A 82 -4.75 20.95 -0.87
CA LYS A 82 -4.87 20.17 0.37
C LYS A 82 -5.11 18.70 0.05
N GLY A 83 -4.66 17.78 0.90
CA GLY A 83 -5.00 16.36 0.82
C GLY A 83 -3.85 15.42 1.21
N ILE A 84 -3.86 14.23 0.63
CA ILE A 84 -2.81 13.21 0.83
C ILE A 84 -1.49 13.76 0.30
N GLY A 85 -0.49 13.86 1.19
CA GLY A 85 0.84 14.42 0.88
C GLY A 85 0.93 15.95 0.84
N ALA A 86 -0.18 16.66 1.12
CA ALA A 86 -0.22 18.12 1.16
C ALA A 86 -1.09 18.60 2.32
N GLN A 87 -0.45 18.86 3.47
CA GLN A 87 -1.09 19.50 4.62
C GLN A 87 -0.63 20.96 4.69
N PRO A 88 -1.44 21.92 4.23
CA PRO A 88 -1.11 23.33 4.40
C PRO A 88 -1.11 23.65 5.89
N VAL A 89 0.04 24.06 6.40
CA VAL A 89 0.15 24.63 7.75
C VAL A 89 -0.40 26.05 7.66
N LYS A 90 -1.29 26.41 8.59
CA LYS A 90 -1.83 27.77 8.70
C LYS A 90 -0.74 28.78 9.00
#